data_AF-A0A963H6P5-F1
#
_entry.id   AF-A0A963H6P5-F1
#
_cell.length_a   1.000
_cell.length_b   1.000
_cell.length_c   1.000
_cell.angle_alpha   90.00
_cell.angle_beta   90.00
_cell.angle_gamma   90.00
#
_symmetry.space_group_name_H-M   'P 1'
#
loop_
_entity.id
_entity.type
_entity.pdbx_description
1 polymer ?
#
loop_
_entity_poly.entity_id
_entity_poly.type
_entity_poly.pdbx_seq_one_letter_code
_entity_poly.pdbx_strand_id
1 'polypeptide(L)'
;PLDSLKEPVRLAAGLTAQKILDGPSQLRALEALRRFGERLRGFDAGAVRVVATNALRVAKNAPQFLAQAEAALGFPIEIIAGREEARLIYLGVAHTLPNPGKQQLVVDIGGGSTEFIIGRNIEPIELESLYMGCVGFSLKYFPRGRIEKPAMKAAELAARKELQGIVRQHRKTGWEEA
;
A
#
# COMPACT_ATOMS: atom_id res chain seq x y z
N PRO A 1 4.16 -16.53 -13.26
CA PRO A 1 4.46 -16.69 -11.81
C PRO A 1 4.56 -18.18 -11.46
N LEU A 2 5.62 -18.58 -10.75
CA LEU A 2 5.81 -19.98 -10.32
C LEU A 2 4.95 -20.34 -9.08
N ASP A 3 4.70 -19.36 -8.20
CA ASP A 3 3.88 -19.51 -6.99
C ASP A 3 3.41 -18.11 -6.53
N SER A 4 2.28 -18.02 -5.82
CA SER A 4 1.75 -16.76 -5.26
C SER A 4 0.96 -17.03 -3.98
N LEU A 5 1.35 -16.39 -2.89
CA LEU A 5 0.72 -16.52 -1.57
C LEU A 5 0.21 -15.16 -1.10
N LYS A 6 -0.98 -15.13 -0.50
CA LYS A 6 -1.58 -13.93 0.08
C LYS A 6 -2.25 -14.26 1.39
N GLU A 7 -1.95 -13.47 2.42
CA GLU A 7 -2.59 -13.62 3.73
C GLU A 7 -3.15 -12.29 4.25
N PRO A 8 -4.45 -12.20 4.58
CA PRO A 8 -5.08 -10.96 5.00
C PRO A 8 -4.80 -10.65 6.48
N VAL A 9 -3.73 -9.91 6.76
CA VAL A 9 -3.36 -9.51 8.14
C VAL A 9 -4.09 -8.25 8.65
N ARG A 10 -4.56 -7.40 7.71
CA ARG A 10 -5.21 -6.10 7.97
C ARG A 10 -4.42 -5.21 8.94
N LEU A 11 -3.12 -5.07 8.73
CA LEU A 11 -2.20 -4.40 9.65
C LEU A 11 -2.63 -2.96 9.99
N ALA A 12 -3.10 -2.21 8.99
CA ALA A 12 -3.59 -0.83 9.16
C ALA A 12 -4.79 -0.71 10.11
N ALA A 13 -5.56 -1.79 10.33
CA ALA A 13 -6.68 -1.77 11.27
C ALA A 13 -6.24 -1.73 12.73
N GLY A 14 -5.01 -2.17 13.01
CA GLY A 14 -4.41 -2.13 14.35
C GLY A 14 -3.69 -0.81 14.67
N LEU A 15 -3.69 0.16 13.75
CA LEU A 15 -3.12 1.48 14.03
C LEU A 15 -4.07 2.30 14.91
N THR A 16 -3.62 2.60 16.12
CA THR A 16 -4.37 3.46 17.05
C THR A 16 -4.30 4.93 16.63
N ALA A 17 -5.13 5.77 17.25
CA ALA A 17 -5.08 7.23 17.07
C ALA A 17 -3.70 7.83 17.39
N GLN A 18 -2.93 7.18 18.28
CA GLN A 18 -1.57 7.58 18.66
C GLN A 18 -0.51 7.11 17.65
N LYS A 19 -0.94 6.48 16.54
CA LYS A 19 -0.08 5.83 15.53
C LYS A 19 0.77 4.72 16.12
N ILE A 20 0.19 3.93 17.02
CA ILE A 20 0.82 2.73 17.59
C ILE A 20 0.13 1.52 17.00
N LEU A 21 0.91 0.55 16.53
CA LEU A 21 0.39 -0.73 16.07
C LEU A 21 0.06 -1.62 17.26
N ASP A 22 -1.18 -2.08 17.36
CA ASP A 22 -1.65 -2.90 18.49
C ASP A 22 -1.04 -4.31 18.52
N GLY A 23 -1.04 -4.91 19.72
CA GLY A 23 -0.51 -6.27 19.92
C GLY A 23 -1.22 -7.35 19.07
N PRO A 24 -2.57 -7.38 18.99
CA PRO A 24 -3.27 -8.36 18.18
C PRO A 24 -2.89 -8.33 16.69
N SER A 25 -2.70 -7.16 16.09
CA SER A 25 -2.32 -7.03 14.68
C SER A 25 -0.86 -7.36 14.44
N GLN A 26 0.03 -7.03 15.39
CA GLN A 26 1.41 -7.51 15.36
C GLN A 26 1.45 -9.04 15.38
N LEU A 27 0.71 -9.69 16.28
CA LEU A 27 0.72 -11.15 16.41
C LEU A 27 0.26 -11.83 15.10
N ARG A 28 -0.86 -11.38 14.51
CA ARG A 28 -1.33 -11.90 13.21
C ARG A 28 -0.30 -11.74 12.10
N ALA A 29 0.36 -10.58 12.05
CA ALA A 29 1.39 -10.33 11.03
C ALA A 29 2.63 -11.19 11.23
N LEU A 30 3.09 -11.39 12.47
CA LEU A 30 4.22 -12.27 12.77
C LEU A 30 3.90 -13.72 12.43
N GLU A 31 2.67 -14.18 12.64
CA GLU A 31 2.25 -15.53 12.26
C GLU A 31 2.28 -15.73 10.74
N ALA A 32 1.77 -14.76 9.97
CA ALA A 32 1.84 -14.78 8.52
C ALA A 32 3.29 -14.76 8.01
N LEU A 33 4.15 -13.91 8.60
CA LEU A 33 5.55 -13.81 8.24
C LEU A 33 6.32 -15.10 8.53
N ARG A 34 6.01 -15.82 9.61
CA ARG A 34 6.60 -17.16 9.86
C ARG A 34 6.25 -18.14 8.75
N ARG A 35 4.99 -18.18 8.30
CA ARG A 35 4.58 -19.03 7.17
C ARG A 35 5.31 -18.68 5.87
N PHE A 36 5.51 -17.40 5.60
CA PHE A 36 6.28 -16.96 4.43
C PHE A 36 7.77 -17.29 4.58
N GLY A 37 8.34 -17.13 5.78
CA GLY A 37 9.72 -17.51 6.09
C GLY A 37 9.99 -18.99 5.86
N GLU A 38 9.05 -19.88 6.21
CA GLU A 38 9.16 -21.30 5.89
C GLU A 38 9.25 -21.56 4.37
N ARG A 39 8.48 -20.82 3.57
CA ARG A 39 8.46 -20.96 2.11
C ARG A 39 9.72 -20.40 1.43
N LEU A 40 10.29 -19.34 2.01
CA LEU A 40 11.49 -18.65 1.52
C LEU A 40 12.79 -19.26 2.07
N ARG A 41 12.70 -20.24 2.97
CA ARG A 41 13.86 -20.91 3.56
C ARG A 41 14.75 -21.50 2.46
N GLY A 42 16.05 -21.20 2.52
CA GLY A 42 17.04 -21.68 1.56
C GLY A 42 17.19 -20.81 0.31
N PHE A 43 16.42 -19.73 0.16
CA PHE A 43 16.68 -18.73 -0.87
C PHE A 43 17.89 -17.86 -0.49
N ASP A 44 18.69 -17.47 -1.48
CA ASP A 44 19.76 -16.50 -1.29
C ASP A 44 19.20 -15.13 -0.88
N ALA A 45 19.89 -14.44 0.02
CA ALA A 45 19.48 -13.11 0.48
C ALA A 45 19.33 -12.09 -0.66
N GLY A 46 20.15 -12.19 -1.71
CA GLY A 46 20.06 -11.33 -2.89
C GLY A 46 18.87 -11.64 -3.81
N ALA A 47 18.21 -12.79 -3.65
CA ALA A 47 17.06 -13.20 -4.43
C ALA A 47 15.72 -12.82 -3.79
N VAL A 48 15.74 -12.26 -2.57
CA VAL A 48 14.53 -11.90 -1.81
C VAL A 48 14.56 -10.42 -1.47
N ARG A 49 13.55 -9.67 -1.95
CA ARG A 49 13.29 -8.30 -1.53
C ARG A 49 11.96 -8.23 -0.80
N VAL A 50 11.98 -7.72 0.42
CA VAL A 50 10.79 -7.55 1.25
C VAL A 50 10.58 -6.07 1.52
N VAL A 51 9.39 -5.57 1.19
CA VAL A 51 9.03 -4.18 1.39
C VAL A 51 7.83 -4.06 2.32
N ALA A 52 7.85 -3.02 3.15
CA ALA A 52 6.73 -2.62 3.98
C ALA A 52 6.28 -1.20 3.60
N THR A 53 4.96 -1.00 3.61
CA THR A 53 4.36 0.21 3.08
C THR A 53 3.63 1.03 4.16
N ASN A 54 2.48 1.62 3.84
CA ASN A 54 1.81 2.65 4.62
C ASN A 54 1.70 2.36 6.13
N ALA A 55 1.25 1.17 6.52
CA ALA A 55 1.00 0.88 7.93
C ALA A 55 2.26 0.98 8.80
N LEU A 56 3.40 0.45 8.33
CA LEU A 56 4.67 0.54 9.05
C LEU A 56 5.35 1.90 8.87
N ARG A 57 5.12 2.58 7.75
CA ARG A 57 5.56 3.97 7.53
C ARG A 57 4.93 4.94 8.53
N VAL A 58 3.71 4.67 9.00
CA VAL A 58 2.97 5.54 9.94
C VAL A 58 3.18 5.12 11.41
N ALA A 59 3.39 3.84 11.69
CA ALA A 59 3.52 3.32 13.06
C ALA A 59 4.77 3.87 13.79
N LYS A 60 4.58 4.55 14.92
CA LYS A 60 5.67 5.05 15.77
C LYS A 60 6.47 3.93 16.43
N ASN A 61 5.85 2.77 16.63
CA ASN A 61 6.49 1.56 17.15
C ASN A 61 6.92 0.58 16.03
N ALA A 62 7.04 1.05 14.79
CA ALA A 62 7.53 0.23 13.69
C ALA A 62 8.91 -0.39 13.96
N PRO A 63 9.91 0.33 14.53
CA PRO A 63 11.23 -0.26 14.76
C PRO A 63 11.19 -1.50 15.66
N GLN A 64 10.38 -1.50 16.71
CA GLN A 64 10.23 -2.65 17.61
C GLN A 64 9.55 -3.83 16.92
N PHE A 65 8.54 -3.55 16.10
CA PHE A 65 7.83 -4.57 15.33
C PHE A 65 8.71 -5.15 14.21
N LEU A 66 9.48 -4.32 13.51
CA LEU A 66 10.36 -4.73 12.41
C LEU A 66 11.39 -5.76 12.87
N ALA A 67 12.04 -5.55 14.02
CA ALA A 67 13.01 -6.52 14.53
C ALA A 67 12.40 -7.92 14.73
N GLN A 68 11.16 -8.00 15.20
CA GLN A 68 10.43 -9.26 15.36
C GLN A 68 9.97 -9.83 14.01
N ALA A 69 9.55 -8.96 13.09
CA ALA A 69 9.08 -9.31 11.76
C ALA A 69 10.20 -9.89 10.89
N GLU A 70 11.37 -9.27 10.90
CA GLU A 70 12.58 -9.75 10.22
C GLU A 70 13.04 -11.08 10.79
N ALA A 71 13.03 -11.24 12.11
CA ALA A 71 13.34 -12.51 12.76
C ALA A 71 12.34 -13.64 12.41
N ALA A 72 11.06 -13.30 12.28
CA ALA A 72 10.01 -14.25 11.89
C ALA A 72 10.11 -14.65 10.40
N LEU A 73 10.50 -13.71 9.53
CA LEU A 73 10.58 -13.92 8.10
C LEU A 73 11.91 -14.53 7.65
N GLY A 74 13.00 -14.22 8.35
CA GLY A 74 14.37 -14.59 7.99
C GLY A 74 15.03 -13.65 6.97
N PHE A 75 14.40 -12.52 6.62
CA PHE A 75 14.89 -11.55 5.64
C PHE A 75 14.66 -10.11 6.13
N PRO A 76 15.53 -9.16 5.76
CA PRO A 76 15.36 -7.75 6.11
C PRO A 76 14.12 -7.16 5.44
N ILE A 77 13.45 -6.22 6.12
CA ILE A 77 12.22 -5.58 5.64
C ILE A 77 12.49 -4.08 5.44
N GLU A 78 12.43 -3.64 4.19
CA GLU A 78 12.61 -2.22 3.83
C GLU A 78 11.28 -1.46 3.94
N ILE A 79 11.19 -0.45 4.82
CA ILE A 79 10.08 0.51 4.75
C ILE A 79 10.33 1.46 3.59
N ILE A 80 9.48 1.38 2.57
CA ILE A 80 9.59 2.25 1.39
C ILE A 80 8.71 3.49 1.50
N ALA A 81 9.14 4.57 0.86
CA ALA A 81 8.33 5.78 0.71
C ALA A 81 7.13 5.52 -0.21
N GLY A 82 6.03 6.29 -0.04
CA GLY A 82 4.85 6.14 -0.89
C GLY A 82 5.13 6.35 -2.38
N ARG A 83 6.08 7.22 -2.74
CA ARG A 83 6.51 7.39 -4.14
C ARG A 83 7.26 6.19 -4.71
N GLU A 84 8.04 5.48 -3.88
CA GLU A 84 8.70 4.25 -4.31
C GLU A 84 7.71 3.10 -4.45
N GLU A 85 6.73 3.02 -3.55
CA GLU A 85 5.57 2.11 -3.67
C GLU A 85 4.82 2.34 -4.98
N ALA A 86 4.45 3.59 -5.28
CA ALA A 86 3.83 3.98 -6.54
C ALA A 86 4.68 3.59 -7.76
N ARG A 87 6.00 3.81 -7.71
CA ARG A 87 6.92 3.47 -8.79
C ARG A 87 6.97 1.97 -9.05
N LEU A 88 7.03 1.16 -7.99
CA LEU A 88 7.07 -0.31 -8.09
C LEU A 88 5.74 -0.88 -8.59
N ILE A 89 4.61 -0.32 -8.15
CA ILE A 89 3.27 -0.65 -8.67
C ILE A 89 3.24 -0.40 -10.19
N TYR A 90 3.66 0.80 -10.62
CA TYR A 90 3.66 1.14 -12.04
C TYR A 90 4.56 0.24 -12.86
N LEU A 91 5.76 -0.09 -12.37
CA LEU A 91 6.66 -1.02 -13.05
C LEU A 91 6.01 -2.40 -13.22
N GLY A 92 5.28 -2.88 -12.20
CA GLY A 92 4.51 -4.13 -12.28
C GLY A 92 3.40 -4.07 -13.34
N VAL A 93 2.67 -2.96 -13.44
CA VAL A 93 1.62 -2.74 -14.44
C VAL A 93 2.22 -2.62 -15.85
N ALA A 94 3.26 -1.81 -16.03
CA ALA A 94 3.93 -1.59 -17.31
C ALA A 94 4.48 -2.88 -17.93
N HIS A 95 4.97 -3.81 -17.11
CA HIS A 95 5.46 -5.12 -17.58
C HIS A 95 4.34 -6.13 -17.87
N THR A 96 3.11 -5.90 -17.41
CA THR A 96 1.98 -6.84 -17.59
C THR A 96 0.94 -6.35 -18.59
N LEU A 97 0.80 -5.04 -18.78
CA LEU A 97 -0.14 -4.40 -19.70
C LEU A 97 0.59 -3.44 -20.65
N PRO A 98 1.43 -3.93 -21.58
CA PRO A 98 2.17 -3.05 -22.47
C PRO A 98 1.23 -2.33 -23.44
N ASN A 99 1.06 -1.02 -23.25
CA ASN A 99 0.54 -0.12 -24.28
C ASN A 99 1.59 0.95 -24.61
N PRO A 100 2.65 0.58 -25.37
CA PRO A 100 3.88 1.37 -25.48
C PRO A 100 3.70 2.76 -26.09
N GLY A 101 2.53 3.08 -26.66
CA GLY A 101 2.24 4.36 -27.27
C GLY A 101 1.41 5.33 -26.42
N LYS A 102 0.79 4.88 -25.32
CA LYS A 102 -0.18 5.70 -24.59
C LYS A 102 0.26 6.06 -23.19
N GLN A 103 -0.15 7.24 -22.76
CA GLN A 103 -0.01 7.68 -21.38
C GLN A 103 -1.16 7.14 -20.54
N GLN A 104 -0.85 6.45 -19.45
CA GLN A 104 -1.82 5.73 -18.64
C GLN A 104 -1.83 6.28 -17.22
N LEU A 105 -3.03 6.40 -16.64
CA LEU A 105 -3.23 6.61 -15.21
C LEU A 105 -3.40 5.24 -14.54
N VAL A 106 -2.57 4.95 -13.55
CA VAL A 106 -2.71 3.78 -12.69
C VAL A 106 -3.13 4.26 -11.31
N VAL A 107 -4.16 3.63 -10.75
CA VAL A 107 -4.64 3.90 -9.39
C VAL A 107 -4.66 2.60 -8.61
N ASP A 108 -3.93 2.55 -7.49
CA ASP A 108 -3.95 1.42 -6.55
C ASP A 108 -4.53 1.88 -5.22
N ILE A 109 -5.64 1.26 -4.78
CA ILE A 109 -6.32 1.58 -3.53
C ILE A 109 -5.96 0.53 -2.48
N GLY A 110 -4.95 0.86 -1.67
CA GLY A 110 -4.52 0.06 -0.55
C GLY A 110 -5.38 0.21 0.72
N GLY A 111 -4.92 -0.41 1.80
CA GLY A 111 -5.60 -0.33 3.10
C GLY A 111 -5.45 1.04 3.79
N GLY A 112 -4.29 1.68 3.63
CA GLY A 112 -3.96 2.95 4.31
C GLY A 112 -3.42 4.06 3.40
N SER A 113 -3.07 3.75 2.16
CA SER A 113 -2.76 4.73 1.12
C SER A 113 -3.40 4.35 -0.21
N THR A 114 -3.44 5.32 -1.11
CA THR A 114 -3.84 5.16 -2.50
C THR A 114 -2.78 5.83 -3.37
N GLU A 115 -2.24 5.07 -4.30
CA GLU A 115 -1.21 5.53 -5.22
C GLU A 115 -1.84 5.99 -6.54
N PHE A 116 -1.38 7.12 -7.06
CA PHE A 116 -1.76 7.67 -8.37
C PHE A 116 -0.49 7.81 -9.19
N ILE A 117 -0.45 7.12 -10.32
CA ILE A 117 0.69 7.13 -11.22
C ILE A 117 0.24 7.51 -12.61
N ILE A 118 0.91 8.49 -13.21
CA ILE A 118 0.83 8.68 -14.67
C ILE A 118 2.15 8.19 -15.24
N GLY A 119 2.11 7.37 -16.28
CA GLY A 119 3.32 6.94 -16.98
C GLY A 119 3.07 6.57 -18.43
N ARG A 120 4.15 6.36 -19.17
CA ARG A 120 4.12 5.90 -20.56
C ARG A 120 5.16 4.79 -20.73
N ASN A 121 4.77 3.70 -21.37
CA ASN A 121 5.63 2.53 -21.55
C ASN A 121 6.14 2.01 -20.19
N ILE A 122 7.46 2.05 -19.93
CA ILE A 122 8.08 1.66 -18.65
C ILE A 122 8.47 2.87 -17.80
N GLU A 123 8.20 4.09 -18.27
CA GLU A 123 8.62 5.33 -17.65
C GLU A 123 7.48 5.98 -16.86
N PRO A 124 7.58 6.04 -15.52
CA PRO A 124 6.65 6.84 -14.73
C PRO A 124 6.93 8.34 -14.95
N ILE A 125 5.88 9.14 -15.03
CA ILE A 125 5.90 10.59 -15.25
C ILE A 125 5.47 11.33 -13.97
N GLU A 126 4.36 10.92 -13.36
CA GLU A 126 3.86 11.46 -12.09
C GLU A 126 3.70 10.32 -11.09
N LEU A 127 4.17 10.52 -9.85
CA LEU A 127 4.12 9.52 -8.79
C LEU A 127 3.64 10.17 -7.50
N GLU A 128 2.42 9.84 -7.09
CA GLU A 128 1.85 10.32 -5.84
C GLU A 128 1.25 9.18 -5.01
N SER A 129 1.34 9.34 -3.69
CA SER A 129 0.76 8.41 -2.70
C SER A 129 0.05 9.23 -1.65
N LEU A 130 -1.27 9.06 -1.57
CA LEU A 130 -2.15 9.81 -0.68
C LEU A 130 -2.55 8.96 0.53
N TYR A 131 -2.68 9.58 1.69
CA TYR A 131 -3.07 8.91 2.94
C TYR A 131 -4.58 8.66 3.02
N MET A 132 -5.12 7.95 2.03
CA MET A 132 -6.49 7.45 2.01
C MET A 132 -6.49 5.99 1.57
N GLY A 133 -7.24 5.13 2.24
CA GLY A 133 -7.28 3.71 1.93
C GLY A 133 -8.51 3.06 2.54
N CYS A 134 -8.85 1.86 2.05
CA CYS A 134 -10.12 1.22 2.38
C CYS A 134 -10.26 0.90 3.87
N VAL A 135 -9.20 0.46 4.55
CA VAL A 135 -9.26 0.12 5.99
C VAL A 135 -9.47 1.37 6.84
N GLY A 136 -8.69 2.42 6.60
CA GLY A 136 -8.82 3.69 7.32
C GLY A 136 -10.20 4.33 7.10
N PHE A 137 -10.69 4.31 5.87
CA PHE A 137 -12.01 4.88 5.54
C PHE A 137 -13.16 4.04 6.09
N SER A 138 -13.07 2.70 6.04
CA SER A 138 -14.06 1.83 6.67
C SER A 138 -14.21 2.09 8.16
N LEU A 139 -13.10 2.17 8.90
CA LEU A 139 -13.12 2.42 10.34
C LEU A 139 -13.66 3.81 10.69
N LYS A 140 -13.32 4.82 9.88
CA LYS A 140 -13.67 6.22 10.15
C LYS A 140 -15.10 6.58 9.74
N TYR A 141 -15.54 6.15 8.56
CA TYR A 141 -16.81 6.60 7.97
C TYR A 141 -17.92 5.56 8.06
N PHE A 142 -17.58 4.27 8.19
CA PHE A 142 -18.56 3.19 8.22
C PHE A 142 -18.43 2.34 9.50
N PRO A 143 -18.54 2.96 10.69
CA PRO A 143 -18.41 2.23 11.94
C PRO A 143 -19.48 1.13 12.01
N ARG A 144 -19.08 -0.05 12.48
CA ARG A 144 -19.93 -1.27 12.52
C ARG A 144 -20.41 -1.76 11.14
N GLY A 145 -19.76 -1.33 10.06
CA GLY A 145 -20.04 -1.80 8.70
C GLY A 145 -21.36 -1.30 8.10
N ARG A 146 -21.98 -0.26 8.69
CA ARG A 146 -23.23 0.31 8.17
C ARG A 146 -22.93 1.27 7.03
N ILE A 147 -23.59 1.08 5.90
CA ILE A 147 -23.44 1.93 4.72
C ILE A 147 -24.69 2.80 4.60
N GLU A 148 -24.56 4.07 4.97
CA GLU A 148 -25.63 5.06 4.91
C GLU A 148 -25.24 6.21 3.97
N LYS A 149 -26.23 6.85 3.33
CA LYS A 149 -25.98 7.96 2.38
C LYS A 149 -25.13 9.09 2.98
N PRO A 150 -25.37 9.59 4.21
CA PRO A 150 -24.55 10.65 4.79
C PRO A 150 -23.10 10.22 5.03
N ALA A 151 -22.89 8.98 5.49
CA ALA A 151 -21.58 8.40 5.71
C ALA A 151 -20.79 8.25 4.40
N MET A 152 -21.44 7.75 3.34
CA MET A 152 -20.83 7.65 2.01
C MET A 152 -20.39 9.03 1.48
N LYS A 153 -21.27 10.03 1.59
CA LYS A 153 -20.96 11.41 1.18
C LYS A 153 -19.78 12.00 1.96
N ALA A 154 -19.68 11.70 3.26
CA ALA A 154 -18.55 12.14 4.08
C ALA A 154 -17.23 11.46 3.67
N ALA A 155 -17.25 10.16 3.33
CA ALA A 155 -16.09 9.45 2.81
C ALA A 155 -15.65 10.01 1.45
N GLU A 156 -16.58 10.21 0.52
CA GLU A 156 -16.28 10.81 -0.79
C GLU A 156 -15.70 12.23 -0.66
N LEU A 157 -16.26 13.06 0.21
CA LEU A 157 -15.76 14.42 0.44
C LEU A 157 -14.34 14.40 1.00
N ALA A 158 -14.02 13.44 1.88
CA ALA A 158 -12.68 13.27 2.40
C ALA A 158 -11.68 12.83 1.32
N ALA A 159 -12.04 11.84 0.49
CA ALA A 159 -11.19 11.43 -0.64
C ALA A 159 -10.95 12.60 -1.61
N ARG A 160 -12.00 13.37 -1.93
CA ARG A 160 -11.88 14.57 -2.77
C ARG A 160 -10.93 15.60 -2.17
N LYS A 161 -10.93 15.77 -0.85
CA LYS A 161 -10.02 16.68 -0.15
C LYS A 161 -8.57 16.21 -0.27
N GLU A 162 -8.28 14.93 -0.04
CA GLU A 162 -6.93 14.37 -0.21
C GLU A 162 -6.42 14.57 -1.65
N LEU A 163 -7.30 14.35 -2.64
CA LEU A 163 -6.98 14.52 -4.06
C LEU A 163 -6.63 15.97 -4.46
N GLN A 164 -7.06 16.98 -3.70
CA GLN A 164 -6.84 18.40 -4.08
C GLN A 164 -5.36 18.72 -4.30
N GLY A 165 -4.45 18.06 -3.56
CA GLY A 165 -3.02 18.27 -3.68
C GLY A 165 -2.43 17.86 -5.04
N ILE A 166 -3.07 16.92 -5.74
CA ILE A 166 -2.49 16.29 -6.94
C ILE A 166 -3.27 16.59 -8.22
N VAL A 167 -4.57 16.92 -8.10
CA VAL A 167 -5.49 17.05 -9.24
C VAL A 167 -4.99 18.02 -10.31
N ARG A 168 -4.45 19.18 -9.93
CA ARG A 168 -3.98 20.18 -10.92
C ARG A 168 -2.83 19.64 -11.76
N GLN A 169 -1.84 19.03 -11.11
CA GLN A 169 -0.68 18.48 -11.80
C GLN A 169 -1.08 17.28 -12.66
N HIS A 170 -1.87 16.34 -12.13
CA HIS A 170 -2.30 15.15 -12.87
C HIS A 170 -3.15 15.50 -14.10
N ARG A 171 -4.02 16.51 -13.99
CA ARG A 171 -4.78 17.01 -15.15
C ARG A 171 -3.91 17.71 -16.19
N LYS A 172 -2.87 18.44 -15.75
CA LYS A 172 -1.92 19.11 -16.65
C LYS A 172 -1.09 18.08 -17.40
N THR A 173 -0.62 17.05 -16.71
CA THR A 173 0.15 15.96 -17.30
C THR A 173 -0.73 15.12 -18.23
N GLY A 174 -1.98 14.87 -17.86
CA GLY A 174 -2.98 14.18 -18.67
C GLY A 174 -2.75 12.67 -18.74
N TRP A 175 -3.69 11.96 -19.36
CA TRP A 175 -3.56 10.54 -19.70
C TRP A 175 -4.57 10.23 -20.80
N GLU A 176 -4.34 9.13 -21.51
CA GLU A 176 -5.18 8.64 -22.61
C GLU A 176 -5.99 7.41 -22.16
N GLU A 177 -5.51 6.66 -21.18
CA GLU A 177 -6.17 5.48 -20.59
C GLU A 177 -6.05 5.49 -19.07
N ALA A 178 -7.02 4.89 -18.37
CA ALA A 178 -7.06 4.75 -16.92
C ALA A 178 -7.68 3.41 -16.51
#